data_AF-A0A7C8YFQ7-F1
#
_entry.id   AF-A0A7C8YFQ7-F1
#
_cell.length_a   1.000
_cell.length_b   1.000
_cell.length_c   1.000
_cell.angle_alpha   90.00
_cell.angle_beta   90.00
_cell.angle_gamma   90.00
#
_symmetry.space_group_name_H-M   'P 1'
#
loop_
_entity.id
_entity.type
_entity.pdbx_description
1 polymer ?
#
loop_
_entity_poly.entity_id
_entity_poly.type
_entity_poly.pdbx_seq_one_letter_code
_entity_poly.pdbx_strand_id
1 'polypeptide(L)'
;FRSQARGSLPSKFDCDYAYVLGHICYHALAAGLNGYMATVTNLKNPVNKWKCGAAPFTAMMTVRRYSRGPGTLSIGKPAIHPATVDMKGKAYELLRQNAARFLMEDIYRNPGPLQFDGPGSDAKAVTLSVEDQDYMGRIKHLQEYLNEVRAIVKPGCSQDVLKAALSAMASVTEILSVMAARSTTEQRIL
;
A
#
# COMPACT_ATOMS: atom_id res chain seq x y z
N PHE A 1 -14.60 -24.21 10.51
CA PHE A 1 -13.47 -23.37 10.03
C PHE A 1 -13.24 -22.09 10.85
N ARG A 2 -14.24 -21.21 11.02
CA ARG A 2 -14.02 -19.87 11.60
C ARG A 2 -13.49 -19.83 13.05
N SER A 3 -14.06 -20.61 13.97
CA SER A 3 -13.68 -20.54 15.39
C SER A 3 -12.27 -21.08 15.66
N GLN A 4 -11.87 -22.14 14.95
CA GLN A 4 -10.52 -22.72 15.07
C GLN A 4 -9.44 -21.76 14.57
N ALA A 5 -9.69 -21.03 13.48
CA ALA A 5 -8.76 -20.01 12.95
C ALA A 5 -8.64 -18.77 13.84
N ARG A 6 -9.65 -18.45 14.67
CA ARG A 6 -9.57 -17.30 15.61
C ARG A 6 -8.82 -17.63 16.89
N GLY A 7 -8.65 -18.91 17.22
CA GLY A 7 -7.90 -19.38 18.39
C GLY A 7 -6.58 -20.07 18.04
N SER A 8 -6.16 -20.05 16.77
CA SER A 8 -4.88 -20.61 16.35
C SER A 8 -3.71 -19.69 16.73
N LEU A 9 -2.50 -20.22 16.65
CA LEU A 9 -1.29 -19.40 16.82
C LEU A 9 -1.23 -18.31 15.73
N PRO A 10 -0.86 -17.07 16.09
CA PRO A 10 -0.66 -15.98 15.14
C PRO A 10 0.52 -16.28 14.21
N SER A 11 0.50 -15.70 13.00
CA SER A 11 1.69 -15.75 12.12
C SER A 11 2.83 -14.93 12.71
N LYS A 12 4.07 -15.16 12.24
CA LYS A 12 5.21 -14.32 12.60
C LYS A 12 4.93 -12.84 12.29
N PHE A 13 4.29 -12.55 11.17
CA PHE A 13 3.85 -11.20 10.81
C PHE A 13 2.88 -10.61 11.85
N ASP A 14 1.87 -11.37 12.29
CA ASP A 14 0.91 -10.91 13.29
C ASP A 14 1.56 -10.71 14.66
N CYS A 15 2.51 -11.58 15.04
CA CYS A 15 3.32 -11.42 16.25
C CYS A 15 4.10 -10.10 16.23
N ASP A 16 4.88 -9.87 15.17
CA ASP A 16 5.68 -8.65 15.01
C ASP A 16 4.79 -7.41 14.98
N TYR A 17 3.68 -7.47 14.25
CA TYR A 17 2.72 -6.37 14.12
C TYR A 17 2.06 -6.03 15.45
N ALA A 18 1.56 -7.02 16.19
CA ALA A 18 0.94 -6.80 17.50
C ALA A 18 1.96 -6.28 18.53
N TYR A 19 3.19 -6.80 18.51
CA TYR A 19 4.26 -6.37 19.39
C TYR A 19 4.60 -4.88 19.16
N VAL A 20 4.77 -4.49 17.90
CA VAL A 20 5.05 -3.10 17.52
C VAL A 20 3.89 -2.17 17.90
N LEU A 21 2.64 -2.58 17.65
CA LEU A 21 1.47 -1.79 18.07
C LEU A 21 1.42 -1.57 19.59
N GLY A 22 1.73 -2.60 20.38
CA GLY A 22 1.82 -2.49 21.84
C GLY A 22 2.88 -1.47 22.28
N HIS A 23 4.06 -1.51 21.67
CA HIS A 23 5.13 -0.54 21.89
C HIS A 23 4.71 0.89 21.57
N ILE A 24 4.02 1.10 20.44
CA ILE A 24 3.50 2.41 20.07
C ILE A 24 2.51 2.92 21.13
N CYS A 25 1.58 2.07 21.59
CA CYS A 25 0.63 2.44 22.63
C CYS A 25 1.34 2.84 23.93
N TYR A 26 2.39 2.13 24.32
CA TYR A 26 3.20 2.48 25.49
C TYR A 26 3.83 3.88 25.34
N HIS A 27 4.46 4.17 24.20
CA HIS A 27 5.05 5.49 23.95
C HIS A 27 4.00 6.60 23.88
N ALA A 28 2.83 6.35 23.29
CA ALA A 28 1.74 7.31 23.24
C ALA A 28 1.21 7.65 24.64
N LEU A 29 1.06 6.62 25.50
CA LEU A 29 0.67 6.79 26.90
C LEU A 29 1.72 7.60 27.68
N ALA A 30 3.00 7.26 27.53
CA ALA A 30 4.10 7.96 28.18
C ALA A 30 4.20 9.44 27.77
N ALA A 31 3.79 9.76 26.54
CA ALA A 31 3.68 11.12 26.02
C ALA A 31 2.38 11.84 26.43
N GLY A 32 1.50 11.21 27.21
CA GLY A 32 0.22 11.79 27.66
C GLY A 32 -0.84 11.92 26.56
N LEU A 33 -0.70 11.19 25.44
CA LEU A 33 -1.64 11.25 24.33
C LEU A 33 -2.88 10.38 24.60
N ASN A 34 -4.07 10.91 24.28
CA ASN A 34 -5.34 10.19 24.38
C ASN A 34 -6.14 10.28 23.06
N GLY A 35 -7.05 9.33 22.83
CA GLY A 35 -7.86 9.35 21.61
C GLY A 35 -7.08 9.11 20.31
N TYR A 36 -5.92 8.46 20.39
CA TYR A 36 -5.15 8.00 19.24
C TYR A 36 -5.20 6.47 19.10
N MET A 37 -5.21 6.00 17.86
CA MET A 37 -5.02 4.61 17.48
C MET A 37 -3.58 4.42 17.02
N ALA A 38 -2.87 3.42 17.57
CA ALA A 38 -1.56 3.03 17.07
C ALA A 38 -1.66 2.56 15.63
N THR A 39 -0.73 2.99 14.78
CA THR A 39 -0.68 2.62 13.37
C THR A 39 0.74 2.32 12.94
N VAL A 40 0.87 1.37 12.01
CA VAL A 40 2.14 1.03 11.37
C VAL A 40 1.92 1.05 9.87
N THR A 41 2.79 1.74 9.15
CA THR A 41 2.79 1.76 7.69
C THR A 41 4.01 1.02 7.15
N ASN A 42 4.00 0.77 5.84
CA ASN A 42 5.07 0.05 5.15
C ASN A 42 5.16 -1.45 5.51
N LEU A 43 4.03 -2.07 5.88
CA LEU A 43 3.93 -3.46 6.38
C LEU A 43 4.35 -4.55 5.38
N LYS A 44 4.39 -4.22 4.08
CA LYS A 44 4.92 -5.09 3.03
C LYS A 44 6.43 -5.33 3.16
N ASN A 45 7.16 -4.36 3.71
CA ASN A 45 8.60 -4.43 3.89
C ASN A 45 8.99 -5.23 5.15
N PRO A 46 10.27 -5.64 5.29
CA PRO A 46 10.76 -6.22 6.54
C PRO A 46 10.56 -5.26 7.73
N VAL A 47 10.46 -5.82 8.93
CA VAL A 47 10.08 -5.12 10.18
C VAL A 47 10.96 -3.89 10.44
N ASN A 48 12.25 -3.96 10.14
CA ASN A 48 13.19 -2.84 10.30
C ASN A 48 12.90 -1.60 9.42
N LYS A 49 12.02 -1.73 8.42
CA LYS A 49 11.57 -0.62 7.56
C LYS A 49 10.17 -0.14 7.88
N TRP A 50 9.52 -0.71 8.90
CA TRP A 50 8.20 -0.28 9.32
C TRP A 50 8.25 1.13 9.90
N LYS A 51 7.20 1.90 9.65
CA LYS A 51 7.07 3.25 10.19
C LYS A 51 5.93 3.29 11.19
N CYS A 52 6.29 3.55 12.43
CA CYS A 52 5.39 3.63 13.57
C CYS A 52 4.77 5.03 13.69
N GLY A 53 3.51 5.10 14.10
CA GLY A 53 2.84 6.36 14.36
C GLY A 53 1.53 6.16 15.13
N ALA A 54 0.79 7.25 15.30
CA ALA A 54 -0.52 7.22 15.92
C ALA A 54 -1.46 8.17 15.17
N ALA A 55 -2.71 7.74 14.92
CA ALA A 55 -3.72 8.52 14.21
C ALA A 55 -4.90 8.79 15.15
N PRO A 56 -5.44 10.02 15.20
CA PRO A 56 -6.60 10.31 16.03
C PRO A 56 -7.81 9.49 15.55
N PHE A 57 -8.48 8.77 16.45
CA PHE A 57 -9.55 7.85 16.02
C PHE A 57 -10.76 8.58 15.41
N THR A 58 -10.94 9.85 15.79
CA THR A 58 -11.96 10.74 15.24
C THR A 58 -11.79 10.97 13.74
N ALA A 59 -10.57 10.92 13.20
CA ALA A 59 -10.33 11.04 11.76
C ALA A 59 -10.88 9.84 10.95
N MET A 60 -11.20 8.74 11.62
CA MET A 60 -11.80 7.53 11.02
C MET A 60 -13.32 7.43 11.24
N MET A 61 -13.92 8.40 11.94
CA MET A 61 -15.34 8.39 12.26
C MET A 61 -16.17 9.20 11.26
N THR A 62 -17.38 8.72 10.97
CA THR A 62 -18.41 9.51 10.28
C THR A 62 -19.69 9.51 11.10
N VAL A 63 -20.46 10.61 11.02
CA VAL A 63 -21.79 10.72 11.59
C VAL A 63 -22.83 10.50 10.50
N ARG A 64 -23.54 9.37 10.52
CA ARG A 64 -24.71 9.17 9.65
C ARG A 64 -25.94 9.80 10.30
N ARG A 65 -26.53 10.81 9.66
CA ARG A 65 -27.83 11.35 10.07
C ARG A 65 -28.93 10.37 9.63
N TYR A 66 -29.73 9.89 10.58
CA TYR A 66 -30.97 9.20 10.25
C TYR A 66 -32.09 10.25 10.18
N SER A 67 -32.55 10.57 8.98
CA SER A 67 -33.76 11.39 8.81
C SER A 67 -34.97 10.54 9.19
N ARG A 68 -35.49 10.67 10.43
CA ARG A 68 -36.82 10.17 10.78
C ARG A 68 -37.81 11.33 10.69
N GLY A 69 -38.41 11.47 9.50
CA GLY A 69 -39.54 12.38 9.25
C GLY A 69 -39.20 13.87 9.26
N PRO A 70 -40.17 14.72 8.85
CA PRO A 70 -40.00 16.17 8.83
C PRO A 70 -39.97 16.68 10.28
N GLY A 71 -38.89 17.35 10.69
CA GLY A 71 -38.83 18.12 11.93
C GLY A 71 -38.02 17.52 13.10
N THR A 72 -37.48 16.31 13.01
CA THR A 72 -36.56 15.78 14.06
C THR A 72 -35.12 15.72 13.57
N LEU A 73 -34.28 16.65 14.04
CA LEU A 73 -32.83 16.59 13.89
C LEU A 73 -32.29 15.51 14.82
N SER A 74 -32.33 14.24 14.40
CA SER A 74 -31.64 13.20 15.15
C SER A 74 -30.12 13.38 14.96
N ILE A 75 -29.44 13.71 16.06
CA ILE A 75 -27.97 13.73 16.11
C ILE A 75 -27.51 12.28 15.87
N GLY A 76 -26.89 12.04 14.70
CA GLY A 76 -26.36 10.72 14.36
C GLY A 76 -25.27 10.29 15.34
N LYS A 77 -25.15 8.98 15.59
CA LYS A 77 -24.06 8.44 16.41
C LYS A 77 -22.77 8.37 15.58
N PRO A 78 -21.64 8.93 16.04
CA PRO A 78 -20.36 8.78 15.34
C PRO A 78 -19.93 7.31 15.39
N ALA A 79 -19.49 6.77 14.25
CA ALA A 79 -19.01 5.39 14.17
C ALA A 79 -17.84 5.29 13.20
N ILE A 80 -16.90 4.38 13.51
CA ILE A 80 -15.92 3.88 12.53
C ILE A 80 -16.63 2.80 11.72
N HIS A 81 -16.71 3.01 10.42
CA HIS A 81 -17.41 2.09 9.53
C HIS A 81 -16.48 0.95 9.08
N PRO A 82 -16.99 -0.29 8.97
CA PRO A 82 -16.23 -1.38 8.37
C PRO A 82 -15.76 -0.99 6.96
N ALA A 83 -14.48 -1.18 6.68
CA ALA A 83 -13.95 -1.02 5.33
C ALA A 83 -14.47 -2.17 4.45
N THR A 84 -15.22 -1.84 3.41
CA THR A 84 -15.66 -2.81 2.38
C THR A 84 -14.54 -3.05 1.38
N VAL A 85 -14.61 -4.19 0.66
CA VAL A 85 -13.69 -4.44 -0.45
C VAL A 85 -13.83 -3.35 -1.51
N ASP A 86 -12.71 -2.75 -1.90
CA ASP A 86 -12.67 -1.80 -3.02
C ASP A 86 -12.70 -2.56 -4.35
N MET A 87 -13.79 -2.43 -5.09
CA MET A 87 -13.98 -3.04 -6.42
C MET A 87 -13.07 -2.43 -7.50
N LYS A 88 -12.42 -1.30 -7.22
CA LYS A 88 -11.38 -0.71 -8.07
C LYS A 88 -9.97 -0.96 -7.50
N GLY A 89 -9.87 -1.63 -6.36
CA GLY A 89 -8.60 -1.91 -5.69
C GLY A 89 -7.82 -3.01 -6.39
N LYS A 90 -6.48 -2.95 -6.29
CA LYS A 90 -5.57 -3.87 -7.01
C LYS A 90 -5.74 -5.34 -6.63
N ALA A 91 -6.05 -5.62 -5.36
CA ALA A 91 -6.30 -6.99 -4.93
C ALA A 91 -7.53 -7.59 -5.63
N TYR A 92 -8.59 -6.80 -5.80
CA TYR A 92 -9.78 -7.22 -6.55
C TYR A 92 -9.51 -7.28 -8.05
N GLU A 93 -8.74 -6.33 -8.59
CA GLU A 93 -8.33 -6.36 -9.99
C GLU A 93 -7.53 -7.64 -10.33
N LEU A 94 -6.57 -8.03 -9.48
CA LEU A 94 -5.80 -9.27 -9.66
C LEU A 94 -6.71 -10.50 -9.67
N LEU A 95 -7.71 -10.54 -8.79
CA LEU A 95 -8.74 -11.59 -8.79
C LEU A 95 -9.52 -11.58 -10.11
N ARG A 96 -9.99 -10.41 -10.55
CA ARG A 96 -10.78 -10.24 -11.79
C ARG A 96 -10.01 -10.68 -13.03
N GLN A 97 -8.73 -10.30 -13.15
CA GLN A 97 -7.85 -10.69 -14.26
C GLN A 97 -7.68 -12.21 -14.36
N ASN A 98 -7.67 -12.92 -13.23
CA ASN A 98 -7.49 -14.38 -13.19
C ASN A 98 -8.81 -15.15 -13.14
N ALA A 99 -9.95 -14.50 -12.91
CA ALA A 99 -11.23 -15.16 -12.65
C ALA A 99 -11.69 -16.09 -13.77
N ALA A 100 -11.59 -15.65 -15.03
CA ALA A 100 -11.95 -16.48 -16.18
C ALA A 100 -11.06 -17.72 -16.28
N ARG A 101 -9.77 -17.57 -15.99
CA ARG A 101 -8.81 -18.67 -16.00
C ARG A 101 -9.07 -19.66 -14.87
N PHE A 102 -9.33 -19.17 -13.65
CA PHE A 102 -9.69 -20.02 -12.51
C PHE A 102 -11.00 -20.77 -12.70
N LEU A 103 -11.91 -20.27 -13.54
CA LEU A 103 -13.15 -20.96 -13.89
C LEU A 103 -12.94 -22.06 -14.94
N MET A 104 -12.06 -21.83 -15.91
CA MET A 104 -11.89 -22.70 -17.07
C MET A 104 -10.78 -23.76 -16.90
N GLU A 105 -9.79 -23.48 -16.04
CA GLU A 105 -8.60 -24.32 -15.85
C GLU A 105 -8.49 -24.80 -14.40
N ASP A 106 -7.97 -26.01 -14.21
CA ASP A 106 -7.73 -26.61 -12.89
C ASP A 106 -6.47 -26.05 -12.20
N ILE A 107 -6.52 -24.76 -11.83
CA ILE A 107 -5.40 -24.05 -11.19
C ILE A 107 -5.62 -23.94 -9.68
N TYR A 108 -5.45 -25.05 -8.98
CA TYR A 108 -5.52 -25.07 -7.52
C TYR A 108 -4.16 -24.74 -6.91
N ARG A 109 -4.17 -23.96 -5.82
CA ARG A 109 -3.00 -23.80 -4.95
C ARG A 109 -3.25 -24.54 -3.65
N ASN A 110 -2.28 -25.34 -3.23
CA ASN A 110 -2.26 -26.01 -1.94
C ASN A 110 -1.24 -25.33 -1.02
N PRO A 111 -1.60 -24.24 -0.32
CA PRO A 111 -0.68 -23.61 0.62
C PRO A 111 -0.36 -24.59 1.76
N GLY A 112 0.91 -24.64 2.15
CA GLY A 112 1.35 -25.41 3.31
C GLY A 112 0.84 -24.81 4.63
N PRO A 113 1.10 -25.51 5.76
CA PRO A 113 0.81 -24.97 7.08
C PRO A 113 1.62 -23.70 7.38
N LEU A 114 1.14 -22.90 8.33
CA LEU A 114 1.87 -21.73 8.83
C LEU A 114 3.25 -22.15 9.34
N GLN A 115 4.29 -21.46 8.88
CA GLN A 115 5.66 -21.67 9.31
C GLN A 115 6.10 -20.53 10.24
N PHE A 116 6.85 -20.86 11.29
CA PHE A 116 7.44 -19.88 12.22
C PHE A 116 8.94 -19.65 11.96
N ASP A 117 9.57 -20.62 11.29
CA ASP A 117 10.96 -20.56 10.87
C ASP A 117 11.08 -21.09 9.42
N GLY A 118 12.17 -20.74 8.76
CA GLY A 118 12.43 -21.09 7.37
C GLY A 118 11.79 -20.15 6.34
N PRO A 119 11.85 -20.51 5.04
CA PRO A 119 11.54 -19.60 3.93
C PRO A 119 10.11 -19.06 3.90
N GLY A 120 9.14 -19.80 4.46
CA GLY A 120 7.73 -19.38 4.51
C GLY A 120 7.36 -18.55 5.74
N SER A 121 8.26 -18.36 6.70
CA SER A 121 7.95 -17.67 7.96
C SER A 121 7.60 -16.19 7.80
N ASP A 122 8.19 -15.53 6.79
CA ASP A 122 7.94 -14.12 6.49
C ASP A 122 6.83 -13.91 5.44
N ALA A 123 6.07 -14.95 5.10
CA ALA A 123 4.97 -14.86 4.15
C ALA A 123 3.88 -13.89 4.66
N LYS A 124 3.42 -13.00 3.77
CA LYS A 124 2.35 -12.02 4.04
C LYS A 124 1.13 -12.31 3.18
N ALA A 125 -0.02 -11.77 3.59
CA ALA A 125 -1.22 -11.84 2.77
C ALA A 125 -0.98 -11.24 1.38
N VAL A 126 -1.55 -11.89 0.35
CA VAL A 126 -1.45 -11.42 -1.04
C VAL A 126 -2.05 -10.02 -1.18
N THR A 127 -3.16 -9.75 -0.49
CA THR A 127 -3.81 -8.43 -0.47
C THR A 127 -2.84 -7.32 -0.08
N LEU A 128 -2.12 -7.49 1.04
CA LEU A 128 -1.10 -6.55 1.51
C LEU A 128 0.07 -6.41 0.52
N SER A 129 0.42 -7.50 -0.15
CA SER A 129 1.58 -7.54 -1.06
C SER A 129 1.32 -6.83 -2.40
N VAL A 130 0.05 -6.75 -2.82
CA VAL A 130 -0.40 -6.26 -4.13
C VAL A 130 -0.74 -4.76 -4.11
N GLU A 131 -1.16 -4.20 -2.98
CA GLU A 131 -1.57 -2.79 -2.85
C GLU A 131 -0.50 -1.78 -3.34
N ASP A 132 0.79 -2.05 -3.09
CA ASP A 132 1.90 -1.16 -3.46
C ASP A 132 2.75 -1.61 -4.66
N GLN A 133 2.33 -2.64 -5.41
CA GLN A 133 3.15 -3.16 -6.53
C GLN A 133 3.41 -2.11 -7.62
N ASP A 134 2.50 -1.15 -7.78
CA ASP A 134 2.51 -0.27 -8.94
C ASP A 134 3.48 0.92 -8.81
N TYR A 135 3.71 1.48 -7.62
CA TYR A 135 4.67 2.59 -7.48
C TYR A 135 6.12 2.09 -7.64
N MET A 136 6.53 1.14 -6.80
CA MET A 136 7.89 0.58 -6.87
C MET A 136 8.13 -0.23 -8.14
N GLY A 137 7.09 -0.90 -8.67
CA GLY A 137 7.15 -1.59 -9.96
C GLY A 137 7.38 -0.63 -11.12
N ARG A 138 6.65 0.49 -11.17
CA ARG A 138 6.85 1.52 -12.20
C ARG A 138 8.20 2.22 -12.09
N ILE A 139 8.71 2.45 -10.87
CA ILE A 139 10.08 2.94 -10.66
C ILE A 139 11.11 1.93 -11.17
N LYS A 140 10.90 0.64 -10.93
CA LYS A 140 11.79 -0.41 -11.43
C LYS A 140 11.79 -0.47 -12.97
N HIS A 141 10.62 -0.42 -13.61
CA HIS A 141 10.52 -0.36 -15.06
C HIS A 141 11.15 0.89 -15.66
N LEU A 142 11.00 2.06 -15.03
CA LEU A 142 11.70 3.27 -15.44
C LEU A 142 13.23 3.07 -15.39
N GLN A 143 13.73 2.43 -14.34
CA GLN A 143 15.16 2.13 -14.20
C GLN A 143 15.65 1.15 -15.27
N GLU A 144 14.83 0.17 -15.66
CA GLU A 144 15.11 -0.76 -16.75
C GLU A 144 15.27 -0.01 -18.08
N TYR A 145 14.34 0.88 -18.44
CA TYR A 145 14.46 1.72 -19.63
C TYR A 145 15.71 2.62 -19.63
N LEU A 146 16.04 3.22 -18.49
CA LEU A 146 17.27 4.03 -18.38
C LEU A 146 18.53 3.19 -18.57
N ASN A 147 18.53 1.95 -18.09
CA ASN A 147 19.63 1.02 -18.30
C ASN A 147 19.75 0.59 -19.77
N GLU A 148 18.64 0.41 -20.49
CA GLU A 148 18.64 0.15 -21.93
C GLU A 148 19.21 1.33 -22.71
N VAL A 149 18.78 2.56 -22.43
CA VAL A 149 19.35 3.76 -23.05
C VAL A 149 20.85 3.86 -22.78
N ARG A 150 21.29 3.61 -21.54
CA ARG A 150 22.71 3.55 -21.19
C ARG A 150 23.46 2.45 -21.95
N ALA A 151 22.81 1.32 -22.21
CA ALA A 151 23.39 0.25 -23.01
C ALA A 151 23.43 0.57 -24.50
N ILE A 152 22.62 1.51 -25.01
CA ILE A 152 22.69 1.96 -26.40
C ILE A 152 23.78 3.04 -26.55
N VAL A 153 23.85 3.98 -25.61
CA VAL A 153 24.77 5.12 -25.61
C VAL A 153 26.11 4.75 -24.93
N LYS A 154 26.80 3.74 -25.45
CA LYS A 154 28.14 3.33 -24.97
C LYS A 154 29.24 4.18 -25.64
N PRO A 155 30.45 4.29 -25.03
CA PRO A 155 31.61 4.85 -25.71
C PRO A 155 31.84 4.14 -27.06
N GLY A 156 31.87 4.90 -28.15
CA GLY A 156 31.96 4.37 -29.52
C GLY A 156 30.63 4.28 -30.29
N CYS A 157 29.50 4.69 -29.71
CA CYS A 157 28.25 4.85 -30.47
C CYS A 157 28.34 5.99 -31.51
N SER A 158 27.45 5.96 -32.51
CA SER A 158 27.42 6.99 -33.55
C SER A 158 26.97 8.34 -33.01
N GLN A 159 27.46 9.42 -33.63
CA GLN A 159 27.12 10.78 -33.23
C GLN A 159 25.62 11.06 -33.32
N ASP A 160 24.92 10.46 -34.29
CA ASP A 160 23.48 10.65 -34.47
C ASP A 160 22.68 10.00 -33.34
N VAL A 161 23.09 8.79 -32.89
CA VAL A 161 22.47 8.09 -31.76
C VAL A 161 22.68 8.88 -30.47
N LEU A 162 23.89 9.41 -30.25
CA LEU A 162 24.20 10.23 -29.08
C LEU A 162 23.38 11.52 -29.05
N LYS A 163 23.29 12.24 -30.18
CA LYS A 163 22.49 13.46 -30.29
C LYS A 163 20.99 13.21 -30.09
N ALA A 164 20.47 12.14 -30.70
CA ALA A 164 19.07 11.76 -30.54
C ALA A 164 18.73 11.41 -29.07
N ALA A 165 19.58 10.63 -28.41
CA ALA A 165 19.40 10.27 -27.00
C ALA A 165 19.46 11.50 -26.08
N LEU A 166 20.43 12.40 -26.29
CA LEU A 166 20.53 13.64 -25.53
C LEU A 166 19.29 14.52 -25.68
N SER A 167 18.80 14.71 -26.91
CA SER A 167 17.62 15.52 -27.18
C SER A 167 16.36 14.91 -26.55
N ALA A 168 16.18 13.59 -26.66
CA ALA A 168 15.04 12.89 -26.06
C ALA A 168 15.06 12.96 -24.52
N MET A 169 16.22 12.72 -23.90
CA MET A 169 16.37 12.80 -22.45
C MET A 169 16.20 14.22 -21.91
N ALA A 170 16.67 15.23 -22.64
CA ALA A 170 16.45 16.63 -22.30
C ALA A 170 14.95 16.98 -22.30
N SER A 171 14.22 16.56 -23.33
CA SER A 171 12.77 16.77 -23.42
C SER A 171 12.00 16.09 -22.29
N VAL A 172 12.34 14.82 -21.97
CA VAL A 172 11.72 14.11 -20.84
C VAL A 172 11.98 14.84 -19.52
N THR A 173 13.20 15.34 -19.32
CA THR A 173 13.58 16.08 -18.10
C THR A 173 12.79 17.39 -17.97
N GLU A 174 12.63 18.12 -19.07
CA GLU A 174 11.85 19.36 -19.11
C GLU A 174 10.37 19.12 -18.77
N ILE A 175 9.73 18.13 -19.42
CA ILE A 175 8.33 17.75 -19.15
C ILE A 175 8.14 17.40 -17.68
N LEU A 176 9.02 16.57 -17.12
CA LEU A 176 8.94 16.15 -15.72
C LEU A 176 9.15 17.32 -14.76
N SER A 177 10.05 18.25 -15.07
CA SER A 177 10.27 19.46 -14.25
C SER A 177 9.03 20.35 -14.19
N VAL A 178 8.33 20.53 -15.31
CA VAL A 178 7.07 21.30 -15.38
C VAL A 178 5.98 20.60 -14.57
N MET A 179 5.86 19.28 -14.67
CA MET A 179 4.90 18.50 -13.89
C MET A 179 5.17 18.57 -12.37
N ALA A 180 6.45 18.53 -11.96
CA ALA A 180 6.85 18.63 -10.55
C ALA A 180 6.63 20.05 -9.96
N ALA A 181 6.76 21.11 -10.78
CA ALA A 181 6.47 22.47 -10.37
C ALA A 181 4.95 22.73 -10.18
N ARG A 182 4.11 22.02 -10.94
CA ARG A 182 2.64 22.12 -10.81
C ARG A 182 2.12 21.48 -9.52
N SER A 183 2.66 20.33 -9.14
CA SER A 183 2.25 19.63 -7.90
C SER A 183 2.62 20.40 -6.62
N THR A 184 3.70 21.18 -6.63
CA THR A 184 4.10 22.05 -5.51
C THR A 184 3.25 23.33 -5.41
N THR A 185 2.63 23.75 -6.51
CA THR A 185 1.73 24.92 -6.54
C THR A 185 0.33 24.55 -6.02
N GLU A 186 -0.18 23.36 -6.35
CA GLU A 186 -1.47 22.86 -5.82
C GLU A 186 -1.44 22.56 -4.31
N GLN A 187 -0.29 22.15 -3.76
CA GLN A 187 -0.12 21.96 -2.31
C GLN A 187 0.01 23.27 -1.50
N ARG A 188 0.20 24.42 -2.15
CA ARG A 188 0.25 25.75 -1.49
C ARG A 188 -1.09 26.48 -1.46
N ILE A 189 -2.11 25.96 -2.14
CA ILE A 189 -3.45 26.55 -2.26
C ILE A 189 -4.48 25.82 -1.35
N LEU A 190 -4.04 24.80 -0.60
CA LEU A 190 -4.76 24.19 0.53
C LEU A 190 -4.03 24.52 1.83
#